data_AF-A0A7X7DDR9-F1
#
_entry.id   AF-A0A7X7DDR9-F1
#
_cell.length_a   1.000
_cell.length_b   1.000
_cell.length_c   1.000
_cell.angle_alpha   90.00
_cell.angle_beta   90.00
_cell.angle_gamma   90.00
#
_symmetry.space_group_name_H-M   'P 1'
#
loop_
_entity.id
_entity.type
_entity.pdbx_description
1 polymer ?
#
loop_
_entity_poly.entity_id
_entity_poly.type
_entity_poly.pdbx_seq_one_letter_code
_entity_poly.pdbx_strand_id
1 'polypeptide(L)'
;MSTRLKPLWRGLFAAVLLAGLAGCIGDDDDEVYDLSFENLSSHTVTVVSLNSEWGGFTLAPGESITLRDIQNIDYYYVPSSRVQEGSDSTEREVVFVNAPPSGL
;
A
#
# COMPACT_ATOMS: atom_id res chain seq x y z
N MET A 1 3.58 -70.52 28.68
CA MET A 1 2.86 -71.06 27.50
C MET A 1 1.63 -70.19 27.25
N SER A 2 1.43 -69.90 25.96
CA SER A 2 0.38 -69.10 25.30
C SER A 2 -1.06 -69.33 25.77
N THR A 3 -1.91 -68.29 25.73
CA THR A 3 -3.12 -68.19 24.86
C THR A 3 -3.83 -66.81 25.03
N ARG A 4 -3.78 -65.90 24.03
CA ARG A 4 -4.76 -65.60 22.93
C ARG A 4 -6.01 -64.80 23.38
N LEU A 5 -6.15 -63.51 22.99
CA LEU A 5 -6.80 -62.94 21.76
C LEU A 5 -8.35 -63.12 21.74
N LYS A 6 -9.21 -62.10 21.93
CA LYS A 6 -9.74 -61.04 21.00
C LYS A 6 -11.09 -60.51 21.60
N PRO A 7 -11.93 -59.71 20.90
CA PRO A 7 -11.82 -58.29 20.50
C PRO A 7 -13.07 -57.49 21.00
N LEU A 8 -13.17 -56.17 20.79
CA LEU A 8 -14.44 -55.46 20.49
C LEU A 8 -14.23 -53.93 20.41
N TRP A 9 -13.84 -53.50 19.22
CA TRP A 9 -14.58 -52.53 18.40
C TRP A 9 -15.65 -51.68 19.14
N ARG A 10 -15.22 -50.57 19.74
CA ARG A 10 -16.00 -49.34 19.99
C ARG A 10 -14.93 -48.25 20.06
N GLY A 11 -14.71 -47.42 19.06
CA GLY A 11 -15.70 -46.57 18.41
C GLY A 11 -15.23 -45.14 18.64
N LEU A 12 -15.41 -44.30 17.62
CA LEU A 12 -15.19 -42.86 17.61
C LEU A 12 -13.73 -42.38 17.58
N PHE A 13 -13.29 -42.14 16.34
CA PHE A 13 -12.56 -40.96 15.89
C PHE A 13 -12.64 -39.79 16.90
N ALA A 14 -11.69 -39.72 17.82
CA ALA A 14 -11.50 -38.55 18.67
C ALA A 14 -10.53 -37.61 17.95
N ALA A 15 -11.15 -36.64 17.27
CA ALA A 15 -10.68 -35.27 17.13
C ALA A 15 -9.22 -35.07 16.65
N VAL A 16 -9.08 -35.05 15.33
CA VAL A 16 -8.15 -34.15 14.64
C VAL A 16 -8.51 -32.72 15.05
N LEU A 17 -7.86 -32.18 16.08
CA LEU A 17 -7.97 -30.79 16.53
C LEU A 17 -6.60 -30.32 17.07
N LEU A 18 -5.55 -30.57 16.28
CA LEU A 18 -4.16 -30.19 16.56
C LEU A 18 -3.55 -29.39 15.39
N ALA A 19 -4.37 -28.62 14.66
CA ALA A 19 -3.92 -27.83 13.51
C ALA A 19 -4.59 -26.44 13.43
N GLY A 20 -4.63 -25.70 14.55
CA GLY A 20 -5.23 -24.36 14.57
C GLY A 20 -4.62 -23.36 15.55
N LEU A 21 -3.48 -23.69 16.18
CA LEU A 21 -2.72 -22.75 17.03
C LEU A 21 -1.38 -22.37 16.40
N ALA A 22 -1.37 -22.26 15.06
CA ALA A 22 -0.31 -21.56 14.34
C ALA A 22 -0.96 -20.37 13.64
N GLY A 23 -0.62 -19.17 14.08
CA GLY A 23 -0.80 -17.94 13.29
C GLY A 23 -2.20 -17.34 13.28
N CYS A 24 -2.61 -16.73 14.38
CA CYS A 24 -3.39 -15.49 14.37
C CYS A 24 -2.98 -14.68 15.61
N ILE A 25 -1.68 -14.49 15.79
CA ILE A 25 -1.23 -13.15 16.17
C ILE A 25 -1.45 -12.39 14.87
N GLY A 26 -2.53 -11.62 14.81
CA GLY A 26 -2.60 -10.58 13.79
C GLY A 26 -1.33 -9.78 14.02
N ASP A 27 -0.44 -9.81 13.04
CA ASP A 27 0.39 -8.64 12.81
C ASP A 27 -0.62 -7.50 12.75
N ASP A 28 -0.66 -6.70 13.81
CA ASP A 28 -1.27 -5.39 13.76
C ASP A 28 -0.66 -4.77 12.51
N ASP A 29 -1.49 -4.55 11.51
CA ASP A 29 -1.17 -3.89 10.26
C ASP A 29 -0.24 -2.72 10.59
N ASP A 30 1.06 -2.86 10.28
CA ASP A 30 1.92 -1.72 10.03
C ASP A 30 1.28 -1.05 8.81
N GLU A 31 0.24 -0.23 9.04
CA GLU A 31 -0.39 0.59 8.01
C GLU A 31 0.75 1.37 7.36
N VAL A 32 1.17 0.95 6.17
CA VAL A 32 2.33 1.52 5.49
C VAL A 32 1.92 2.92 5.05
N TYR A 33 2.21 3.91 5.90
CA TYR A 33 1.95 5.32 5.69
C TYR A 33 2.97 5.94 4.70
N ASP A 34 3.47 5.17 3.75
CA ASP A 34 4.34 5.70 2.71
C ASP A 34 3.48 6.45 1.69
N LEU A 35 3.94 7.63 1.27
CA LEU A 35 3.32 8.46 0.25
C LEU A 35 4.38 8.75 -0.81
N SER A 36 4.19 8.24 -2.01
CA SER A 36 5.13 8.40 -3.12
C SER A 36 4.63 9.40 -4.14
N PHE A 37 5.57 10.16 -4.70
CA PHE A 37 5.33 11.06 -5.82
C PHE A 37 6.40 10.81 -6.88
N GLU A 38 5.97 10.66 -8.13
CA GLU A 38 6.85 10.50 -9.29
C GLU A 38 6.46 11.50 -10.37
N ASN A 39 7.45 12.11 -11.02
CA ASN A 39 7.22 13.04 -12.10
C ASN A 39 7.63 12.44 -13.45
N LEU A 40 6.67 11.88 -14.18
CA LEU A 40 6.83 11.40 -15.55
C LEU A 40 6.49 12.48 -16.60
N SER A 41 6.15 13.70 -16.16
CA SER A 41 5.90 14.82 -17.06
C SER A 41 7.21 15.41 -17.59
N SER A 42 7.10 16.26 -18.61
CA SER A 42 8.23 17.03 -19.15
C SER A 42 8.47 18.35 -18.41
N HIS A 43 7.74 18.60 -17.33
CA HIS A 43 7.77 19.84 -16.57
C HIS A 43 8.22 19.60 -15.13
N THR A 44 8.90 20.58 -14.54
CA THR A 44 9.13 20.58 -13.10
C THR A 44 7.80 20.75 -12.36
N VAL A 45 7.54 19.88 -11.40
CA VAL A 45 6.33 19.90 -10.56
C VAL A 45 6.69 20.38 -9.17
N THR A 46 5.95 21.33 -8.62
CA THR A 46 6.03 21.67 -7.20
C THR A 46 4.79 21.12 -6.52
N VAL A 47 5.00 20.27 -5.52
CA VAL A 47 3.96 19.72 -4.65
C VAL A 47 3.95 20.54 -3.37
N VAL A 48 2.78 21.00 -2.97
CA VAL A 48 2.60 21.80 -1.77
C VAL A 48 1.58 21.08 -0.88
N SER A 49 2.04 20.60 0.26
CA SER A 49 1.17 20.06 1.30
C SER A 49 0.22 21.14 1.80
N LEU A 50 -1.02 20.75 2.06
CA LEU A 50 -2.05 21.58 2.71
C LEU A 50 -2.10 21.36 4.22
N ASN A 51 -1.23 20.50 4.75
CA ASN A 51 -1.07 20.24 6.17
C ASN A 51 0.38 20.52 6.62
N SER A 52 0.63 20.43 7.93
CA SER A 52 1.95 20.68 8.51
C SER A 52 2.79 19.42 8.69
N GLU A 53 2.28 18.25 8.33
CA GLU A 53 2.93 16.96 8.56
C GLU A 53 4.15 16.77 7.66
N TRP A 54 4.03 17.22 6.42
CA TRP A 54 5.12 17.23 5.45
C TRP A 54 5.18 18.56 4.73
N GLY A 55 6.39 19.02 4.41
CA GLY A 55 6.60 20.25 3.66
C GLY A 55 6.38 20.07 2.15
N GLY A 56 6.28 21.17 1.42
CA GLY A 56 6.30 21.12 -0.04
C GLY A 56 7.69 20.79 -0.60
N PHE A 57 7.72 20.23 -1.80
CA PHE A 57 8.95 19.90 -2.52
C PHE A 57 8.77 20.09 -4.02
N THR A 58 9.87 20.02 -4.76
CA THR A 58 9.89 20.14 -6.21
C THR A 58 10.49 18.86 -6.80
N LEU A 59 9.86 18.35 -7.86
CA LEU A 59 10.32 17.21 -8.65
C LEU A 59 10.67 17.68 -10.06
N ALA A 60 11.93 17.52 -10.46
CA ALA A 60 12.33 17.64 -11.87
C ALA A 60 11.74 16.48 -12.71
N PRO A 61 11.72 16.59 -14.05
CA PRO A 61 11.32 15.49 -14.91
C PRO A 61 12.13 14.21 -14.63
N GLY A 62 11.42 13.11 -14.37
CA GLY A 62 12.00 11.80 -14.03
C GLY A 62 12.37 11.60 -12.56
N GLU A 63 12.16 12.60 -11.69
CA GLU A 63 12.42 12.45 -10.26
C GLU A 63 11.23 11.83 -9.52
N SER A 64 11.56 11.13 -8.44
CA SER A 64 10.61 10.61 -7.47
C SER A 64 11.05 10.89 -6.04
N ILE A 65 10.07 10.96 -5.13
CA ILE A 65 10.28 11.04 -3.70
C ILE A 65 9.27 10.14 -2.99
N THR A 66 9.71 9.52 -1.89
CA THR A 66 8.84 8.77 -0.98
C THR A 66 8.95 9.39 0.39
N LEU A 67 7.81 9.84 0.90
CA LEU A 67 7.64 10.27 2.28
C LEU A 67 7.16 9.08 3.10
N ARG A 68 7.67 8.93 4.31
CA ARG A 68 7.29 7.86 5.23
C ARG A 68 6.43 8.41 6.36
N ASP A 69 5.63 7.56 6.97
CA ASP A 69 4.85 7.88 8.17
C ASP A 69 3.86 9.05 7.95
N ILE A 70 3.29 9.17 6.74
CA ILE A 70 2.32 10.21 6.36
C ILE A 70 0.87 9.76 6.56
N GLN A 71 0.16 10.42 7.46
CA GLN A 71 -1.26 10.22 7.73
C GLN A 71 -2.14 11.09 6.82
N ASN A 72 -1.76 12.34 6.56
CA ASN A 72 -2.58 13.29 5.80
C ASN A 72 -2.00 13.56 4.40
N ILE A 73 -2.78 13.26 3.37
CA ILE A 73 -2.36 13.32 1.95
C ILE A 73 -2.91 14.57 1.26
N ASP A 74 -3.41 15.57 1.99
CA ASP A 74 -3.94 16.78 1.36
C ASP A 74 -2.80 17.62 0.73
N TYR A 75 -2.83 17.79 -0.59
CA TYR A 75 -1.88 18.62 -1.33
C TYR A 75 -2.52 19.30 -2.54
N TYR A 76 -1.78 20.26 -3.11
CA TYR A 76 -1.97 20.69 -4.49
C TYR A 76 -0.63 20.71 -5.21
N TYR A 77 -0.65 20.78 -6.54
CA TYR A 77 0.55 20.81 -7.35
C TYR A 77 0.50 21.91 -8.41
N VAL A 78 1.68 22.37 -8.82
CA VAL A 78 1.85 23.35 -9.90
C VAL A 78 2.97 22.94 -10.85
N PRO A 79 2.86 23.24 -12.16
CA PRO A 79 1.75 23.94 -12.82
C PRO A 79 0.60 23.00 -13.25
N SER A 80 -0.59 23.18 -12.66
CA SER A 80 -1.79 22.39 -12.99
C SER A 80 -2.33 22.59 -14.42
N SER A 81 -1.87 23.63 -15.12
CA SER A 81 -2.22 23.86 -16.53
C SER A 81 -1.38 23.05 -17.53
N ARG A 82 -0.30 22.41 -17.07
CA ARG A 82 0.64 21.66 -17.92
C ARG A 82 0.87 20.23 -17.43
N VAL A 83 0.53 19.96 -16.18
CA VAL A 83 0.68 18.68 -15.52
C VAL A 83 -0.64 18.27 -14.93
N GLN A 84 -0.90 16.97 -14.89
CA GLN A 84 -2.00 16.36 -14.17
C GLN A 84 -1.55 15.07 -13.51
N GLU A 85 -2.37 14.52 -12.62
CA GLU A 85 -2.21 13.15 -12.13
C GLU A 85 -2.51 12.15 -13.26
N GLY A 86 -1.66 11.13 -13.38
CA GLY A 86 -1.77 10.04 -14.32
C GLY A 86 -2.78 8.99 -13.86
N SER A 87 -3.25 8.17 -14.80
CA SER A 87 -4.21 7.09 -14.51
C SER A 87 -3.68 6.03 -13.55
N ASP A 88 -2.36 5.90 -13.45
CA ASP A 88 -1.69 4.92 -12.59
C ASP A 88 -1.55 5.45 -11.15
N SER A 89 -1.98 6.69 -10.89
CA SER A 89 -1.97 7.25 -9.54
C SER A 89 -3.01 6.55 -8.66
N THR A 90 -2.63 6.30 -7.41
CA THR A 90 -3.50 5.86 -6.33
C THR A 90 -3.57 6.95 -5.26
N GLU A 91 -4.28 6.67 -4.17
CA GLU A 91 -4.32 7.59 -3.02
C GLU A 91 -2.92 7.85 -2.43
N ARG A 92 -2.02 6.85 -2.47
CA ARG A 92 -0.69 6.92 -1.82
C ARG A 92 0.48 6.85 -2.79
N GLU A 93 0.20 6.73 -4.08
CA GLU A 93 1.20 6.76 -5.15
C GLU A 93 0.75 7.75 -6.22
N VAL A 94 1.38 8.92 -6.25
CA VAL A 94 0.98 10.01 -7.14
C VAL A 94 1.93 10.09 -8.31
N VAL A 95 1.42 9.87 -9.53
CA VAL A 95 2.23 9.94 -10.75
C VAL A 95 1.83 11.17 -11.54
N PHE A 96 2.73 12.12 -11.73
CA PHE A 96 2.49 13.31 -12.54
C PHE A 96 2.84 13.06 -14.01
N VAL A 97 1.93 13.40 -14.92
CA VAL A 97 2.11 13.29 -16.38
C VAL A 97 1.78 14.61 -17.07
N ASN A 98 2.15 14.75 -18.35
CA ASN A 98 1.78 15.93 -19.12
C ASN A 98 0.25 16.02 -19.24
N ALA A 99 -0.30 17.20 -18.96
CA ALA A 99 -1.70 17.48 -19.23
C ALA A 99 -1.96 17.45 -20.75
N PRO A 100 -3.14 16.96 -21.19
CA PRO A 100 -3.52 17.03 -22.58
C PRO A 100 -3.59 18.50 -23.04
N PRO A 101 -3.36 18.76 -24.34
CA PRO A 101 -3.49 20.11 -24.87
C PRO A 101 -4.89 20.65 -24.54
N SER A 102 -4.94 21.83 -23.94
CA SER A 102 -6.17 22.50 -23.55
C SER A 102 -6.92 22.97 -24.80
N GLY A 103 -7.71 22.08 -25.42
CA GLY A 103 -8.47 22.41 -26.63
C GLY A 103 -9.01 21.18 -27.37
N LEU A 104 -10.13 20.66 -26.88
CA LEU A 104 -11.14 19.96 -27.68
C LEU A 104 -12.52 20.50 -27.29
#